data_AF-A0A5A9XIJ0-F1
#
_entry.id   AF-A0A5A9XIJ0-F1
#
_cell.length_a   1.000
_cell.length_b   1.000
_cell.length_c   1.000
_cell.angle_alpha   90.00
_cell.angle_beta   90.00
_cell.angle_gamma   90.00
#
_symmetry.space_group_name_H-M   'P 1'
#
loop_
_entity.id
_entity.type
_entity.pdbx_description
1 polymer ?
#
loop_
_entity_poly.entity_id
_entity_poly.type
_entity_poly.pdbx_seq_one_letter_code
_entity_poly.pdbx_strand_id
1 'polypeptide(L)'
;MYSPQPVSRYRAVLSALDPRISLSAQLRALFPMIEAEFAAGVPHAAVLEDLAAAGLTVQRSTFAITLYRWRKAQRTAAASLPSSTMKPSPPPAALDAIQGRPRNIQTPGDLRKIRDMQIDLEALRREGLASRTQSTENNPMKRNKP
;
A
#
# COMPACT_ATOMS: atom_id res chain seq x y z
N MET A 1 23.32 30.16 -4.89
CA MET A 1 22.32 31.07 -5.52
C MET A 1 20.98 30.33 -5.52
N TYR A 2 20.15 30.61 -4.52
CA TYR A 2 18.79 30.04 -4.45
C TYR A 2 17.94 30.78 -5.48
N SER A 3 17.48 30.08 -6.51
CA SER A 3 16.72 30.73 -7.59
C SER A 3 15.33 31.14 -7.05
N PRO A 4 14.88 32.40 -7.17
CA PRO A 4 13.60 32.87 -6.62
C PRO A 4 12.35 32.35 -7.38
N GLN A 5 12.54 31.41 -8.30
CA GLN A 5 11.50 30.84 -9.16
C GLN A 5 10.44 29.97 -8.44
N PRO A 6 10.72 29.20 -7.37
CA PRO A 6 9.69 28.34 -6.77
C PRO A 6 8.65 29.16 -6.00
N VAL A 7 9.09 30.17 -5.24
CA VAL A 7 8.19 31.03 -4.44
C VAL A 7 7.18 31.78 -5.32
N SER A 8 7.62 32.36 -6.45
CA SER A 8 6.72 33.08 -7.36
C SER A 8 5.69 32.16 -8.01
N ARG A 9 6.08 30.94 -8.37
CA ARG A 9 5.19 29.91 -8.91
C ARG A 9 4.17 29.43 -7.88
N TYR A 10 4.60 29.21 -6.64
CA TYR A 10 3.70 28.84 -5.55
C TYR A 10 2.68 29.93 -5.29
N ARG A 11 3.11 31.20 -5.23
CA ARG A 11 2.20 32.34 -5.11
C ARG A 11 1.20 32.40 -6.26
N ALA A 12 1.65 32.22 -7.50
CA ALA A 12 0.75 32.24 -8.66
C ALA A 12 -0.34 31.16 -8.57
N VAL A 13 0.02 29.93 -8.17
CA VAL A 13 -0.95 28.86 -7.97
C VAL A 13 -1.89 29.17 -6.80
N LEU A 14 -1.37 29.64 -5.67
CA LEU A 14 -2.19 29.99 -4.50
C LEU A 14 -3.17 31.13 -4.80
N SER A 15 -2.77 32.15 -5.56
CA SER A 15 -3.64 33.25 -5.96
C SER A 15 -4.75 32.85 -6.93
N ALA A 16 -4.56 31.77 -7.70
CA ALA A 16 -5.57 31.24 -8.62
C ALA A 16 -6.61 30.34 -7.92
N LEU A 17 -6.33 29.91 -6.69
CA LEU A 17 -7.23 29.06 -5.90
C LEU A 17 -8.25 29.89 -5.14
N ASP A 18 -9.43 29.31 -4.90
CA ASP A 18 -10.42 29.91 -4.01
C ASP A 18 -9.85 29.93 -2.58
N PRO A 19 -9.77 31.10 -1.90
CA PRO A 19 -9.22 31.22 -0.56
C PRO A 19 -9.99 30.40 0.50
N ARG A 20 -11.22 29.96 0.20
CA ARG A 20 -12.05 29.16 1.11
C ARG A 20 -11.69 27.68 1.12
N ILE A 21 -10.87 27.20 0.19
CA ILE A 21 -10.51 25.78 0.16
C ILE A 21 -9.59 25.40 1.31
N SER A 22 -9.76 24.18 1.80
CA SER A 22 -8.94 23.65 2.91
C SER A 22 -7.45 23.69 2.61
N LEU A 23 -6.63 23.81 3.66
CA LEU A 23 -5.18 23.75 3.58
C LEU A 23 -4.66 22.51 2.83
N SER A 24 -5.28 21.36 3.05
CA SER A 24 -4.94 20.12 2.33
C SER A 24 -5.20 20.22 0.82
N ALA A 25 -6.24 20.96 0.40
CA ALA A 25 -6.52 21.17 -1.02
C ALA A 25 -5.50 22.12 -1.66
N GLN A 26 -5.12 23.20 -0.95
CA GLN A 26 -4.06 24.11 -1.39
C GLN A 26 -2.73 23.35 -1.59
N LEU A 27 -2.35 22.51 -0.63
CA LEU A 27 -1.15 21.67 -0.74
C LEU A 27 -1.23 20.70 -1.93
N ARG A 28 -2.38 20.05 -2.16
CA ARG A 28 -2.55 19.12 -3.29
C ARG A 28 -2.38 19.81 -4.65
N ALA A 29 -2.74 21.08 -4.77
CA ALA A 29 -2.52 21.85 -5.99
C ALA A 29 -1.03 22.12 -6.26
N LEU A 30 -0.21 22.25 -5.20
CA LEU A 30 1.22 22.50 -5.30
C LEU A 30 2.07 21.23 -5.48
N PHE A 31 1.58 20.06 -5.03
CA PHE A 31 2.35 18.81 -5.04
C PHE A 31 2.92 18.37 -6.39
N PRO A 32 2.25 18.54 -7.55
CA PRO A 32 2.88 18.22 -8.83
C PRO A 32 4.21 18.94 -9.07
N MET A 33 4.31 20.22 -8.68
CA MET A 33 5.53 21.01 -8.82
C MET A 33 6.58 20.60 -7.78
N ILE A 34 6.14 20.44 -6.54
CA ILE A 34 7.01 20.05 -5.42
C ILE A 34 7.67 18.69 -5.66
N GLU A 35 6.97 17.74 -6.27
CA GLU A 35 7.56 16.43 -6.62
C GLU A 35 8.64 16.55 -7.70
N ALA A 36 8.49 17.49 -8.65
CA ALA A 36 9.53 17.77 -9.63
C ALA A 36 10.78 18.37 -8.96
N GLU A 37 10.61 19.20 -7.94
CA GLU A 37 11.70 19.73 -7.13
C GLU A 37 12.39 18.64 -6.31
N PHE A 38 11.61 17.72 -5.71
CA PHE A 38 12.18 16.55 -5.03
C PHE A 38 12.94 15.63 -5.99
N ALA A 39 12.46 15.45 -7.21
CA ALA A 39 13.18 14.70 -8.24
C ALA A 39 14.51 15.39 -8.65
N ALA A 40 14.56 16.73 -8.57
CA ALA A 40 15.77 17.52 -8.76
C ALA A 40 16.71 17.54 -7.53
N GLY A 41 16.32 16.88 -6.43
CA GLY A 41 17.13 16.78 -5.20
C GLY A 41 16.94 17.92 -4.20
N VAL A 42 15.90 18.75 -4.34
CA VAL A 42 15.62 19.83 -3.38
C VAL A 42 15.25 19.21 -2.02
N PRO A 43 15.89 19.62 -0.91
CA PRO A 43 15.59 19.06 0.39
C PRO A 43 14.24 19.56 0.91
N HIS A 44 13.61 18.74 1.75
CA HIS A 44 12.28 19.01 2.29
C HIS A 44 12.19 20.28 3.14
N ALA A 45 13.28 20.71 3.77
CA ALA A 45 13.33 21.96 4.53
C ALA A 45 13.21 23.19 3.62
N ALA A 46 13.92 23.18 2.49
CA ALA A 46 13.91 24.26 1.52
C ALA A 46 12.52 24.48 0.90
N VAL A 47 11.81 23.40 0.56
CA VAL A 47 10.41 23.48 0.11
C VAL A 47 9.49 24.09 1.19
N LEU A 48 9.68 23.75 2.46
CA LEU A 48 8.87 24.32 3.55
C LEU A 48 9.15 25.82 3.75
N GLU A 49 10.40 26.24 3.60
CA GLU A 49 10.78 27.65 3.62
C GLU A 49 10.15 28.41 2.45
N ASP A 50 10.19 27.84 1.24
CA ASP A 50 9.58 28.45 0.06
C ASP A 50 8.05 28.54 0.16
N LEU A 51 7.41 27.52 0.73
CA LEU A 51 5.97 27.55 1.02
C LEU A 51 5.63 28.66 2.01
N ALA A 52 6.43 28.81 3.09
CA ALA A 52 6.25 29.87 4.06
C ALA A 52 6.45 31.26 3.40
N ALA A 53 7.49 31.42 2.57
CA ALA A 53 7.74 32.63 1.80
C ALA A 53 6.62 32.93 0.78
N ALA A 54 5.94 31.90 0.27
CA ALA A 54 4.77 32.03 -0.60
C ALA A 54 3.49 32.39 0.16
N GLY A 55 3.51 32.46 1.50
CA GLY A 55 2.36 32.78 2.34
C GLY A 55 1.61 31.57 2.88
N LEU A 56 2.14 30.35 2.71
CA LEU A 56 1.52 29.12 3.16
C LEU A 56 2.38 28.45 4.25
N THR A 57 2.16 28.82 5.50
CA THR A 57 2.86 28.20 6.64
C THR A 57 2.18 26.88 7.02
N VAL A 58 2.93 25.78 6.97
CA VAL A 58 2.44 24.44 7.29
C VAL A 58 3.37 23.69 8.22
N GLN A 59 2.80 22.93 9.16
CA GLN A 59 3.58 22.02 9.98
C GLN A 59 4.14 20.88 9.10
N ARG A 60 5.40 20.49 9.36
CA ARG A 60 6.08 19.40 8.65
C ARG A 60 5.28 18.08 8.65
N SER A 61 4.62 17.75 9.76
CA SER A 61 3.78 16.54 9.88
C SER A 61 2.58 16.59 8.92
N THR A 62 1.86 17.71 8.89
CA THR A 62 0.73 17.95 7.99
C THR A 62 1.14 17.86 6.53
N PHE A 63 2.27 18.47 6.17
CA PHE A 63 2.84 18.37 4.84
C PHE A 63 3.12 16.90 4.48
N ALA A 64 3.86 16.17 5.32
CA ALA A 64 4.26 14.80 5.07
C ALA A 64 3.05 13.86 4.92
N ILE A 65 2.05 13.98 5.80
CA ILE A 65 0.82 13.18 5.74
C ILE A 65 0.04 13.48 4.46
N THR A 66 -0.12 14.76 4.12
CA THR A 66 -0.90 15.17 2.94
C THR A 66 -0.20 14.72 1.65
N LEU A 67 1.12 14.85 1.58
CA LEU A 67 1.95 14.37 0.46
C LEU A 67 1.86 12.84 0.32
N TYR A 68 1.97 12.09 1.42
CA TYR A 68 1.78 10.64 1.40
C TYR A 68 0.40 10.24 0.86
N ARG A 69 -0.67 10.91 1.34
CA ARG A 69 -2.04 10.65 0.88
C ARG A 69 -2.21 10.96 -0.60
N TRP A 70 -1.61 12.05 -1.08
CA TRP A 70 -1.63 12.42 -2.48
C TRP A 70 -0.91 11.39 -3.35
N ARG A 71 0.32 10.97 -3.00
CA ARG A 71 1.06 9.90 -3.69
C ARG A 71 0.27 8.59 -3.74
N LYS A 72 -0.38 8.23 -2.64
CA LYS A 72 -1.22 7.03 -2.56
C LYS A 72 -2.42 7.10 -3.50
N ALA A 73 -3.08 8.26 -3.57
CA ALA A 73 -4.18 8.48 -4.51
C ALA A 73 -3.70 8.35 -5.96
N GLN A 74 -2.54 8.93 -6.31
CA GLN A 74 -1.99 8.84 -7.66
C GLN A 74 -1.67 7.40 -8.08
N ARG A 75 -1.08 6.60 -7.18
CA ARG A 75 -0.84 5.17 -7.45
C ARG A 75 -2.13 4.38 -7.67
N THR A 76 -3.18 4.72 -6.91
CA THR A 76 -4.48 4.04 -7.05
C THR A 76 -5.14 4.41 -8.38
N ALA A 77 -5.07 5.68 -8.79
CA ALA A 77 -5.55 6.13 -10.09
C ALA A 77 -4.81 5.44 -11.25
N ALA A 78 -3.49 5.30 -11.15
CA ALA A 78 -2.69 4.59 -12.15
C ALA A 78 -3.00 3.08 -12.22
N ALA A 79 -3.30 2.44 -11.08
CA ALA A 79 -3.62 1.01 -11.01
C ALA A 79 -5.04 0.66 -11.52
N SER A 80 -5.92 1.66 -11.69
CA SER A 80 -7.28 1.46 -12.21
C SER A 80 -7.36 1.34 -13.74
N LEU A 81 -6.22 1.39 -14.44
CA LEU A 81 -6.17 1.03 -15.85
C LEU A 81 -6.41 -0.50 -15.99
N PRO A 82 -7.36 -0.96 -16.81
CA PRO A 82 -7.74 -2.37 -16.86
C PRO A 82 -6.62 -3.21 -17.47
N SER A 83 -5.81 -3.83 -16.62
CA SER A 83 -4.96 -4.95 -17.04
C SER A 83 -5.85 -6.19 -17.16
N SER A 84 -6.17 -6.56 -18.40
CA SER A 84 -6.83 -7.82 -18.72
C SER A 84 -5.85 -8.97 -18.45
N THR A 85 -5.98 -9.62 -17.29
CA THR A 85 -5.31 -10.89 -17.02
C THR A 85 -6.35 -11.99 -16.92
N MET A 86 -6.38 -12.84 -17.95
CA MET A 86 -7.20 -14.03 -18.07
C MET A 86 -6.97 -14.96 -16.87
N LYS A 87 -8.08 -15.39 -16.25
CA LYS A 87 -8.11 -16.29 -15.09
C LYS A 87 -8.02 -17.75 -15.55
N PRO A 88 -7.03 -18.56 -15.10
CA PRO A 88 -7.09 -20.00 -15.30
C PRO A 88 -8.08 -20.63 -14.30
N SER A 89 -8.83 -21.61 -14.79
CA SER A 89 -9.83 -22.40 -14.05
C SER A 89 -9.23 -23.14 -12.85
N PRO A 90 -9.96 -23.30 -11.72
CA PRO A 90 -9.48 -24.06 -10.57
C PRO A 90 -9.61 -25.59 -10.76
N PRO A 91 -8.64 -26.40 -10.27
CA PRO A 91 -8.80 -27.85 -10.08
C PRO A 91 -9.66 -28.17 -8.84
N PRO A 92 -10.16 -29.41 -8.69
CA PRO A 92 -11.30 -29.73 -7.82
C PRO A 92 -10.97 -29.66 -6.32
N ALA A 93 -12.01 -29.39 -5.55
CA ALA A 93 -11.99 -29.17 -4.11
C ALA A 93 -11.52 -30.42 -3.34
N ALA A 94 -10.34 -30.34 -2.72
CA ALA A 94 -10.12 -31.00 -1.44
C ALA A 94 -10.88 -30.20 -0.38
N LEU A 95 -11.49 -30.90 0.59
CA LEU A 95 -12.15 -30.32 1.75
C LEU A 95 -11.11 -29.64 2.64
N ASP A 96 -10.66 -28.47 2.23
CA ASP A 96 -9.74 -27.63 2.96
C ASP A 96 -10.46 -27.17 4.24
N ALA A 97 -9.93 -27.52 5.42
CA ALA A 97 -10.45 -27.05 6.71
C ALA A 97 -10.41 -25.52 6.86
N ILE A 98 -9.77 -24.85 5.90
CA ILE A 98 -9.50 -23.43 5.85
C ILE A 98 -10.13 -22.86 4.58
N GLN A 99 -11.25 -22.14 4.73
CA GLN A 99 -11.91 -21.48 3.61
C GLN A 99 -11.40 -20.05 3.42
N GLY A 100 -11.21 -19.65 2.16
CA GLY A 100 -10.81 -18.30 1.78
C GLY A 100 -9.30 -18.03 1.79
N ARG A 101 -8.45 -19.06 1.97
CA ARG A 101 -6.99 -18.90 1.95
C ARG A 101 -6.49 -18.49 0.55
N PRO A 102 -5.86 -17.31 0.38
CA PRO A 102 -5.20 -16.98 -0.87
C PRO A 102 -3.94 -17.85 -1.06
N ARG A 103 -3.72 -18.36 -2.28
CA ARG A 103 -2.55 -19.19 -2.62
C ARG A 103 -1.22 -18.42 -2.54
N ASN A 104 -1.25 -17.11 -2.78
CA ASN A 104 -0.09 -16.22 -2.67
C ASN A 104 -0.57 -14.79 -2.35
N ILE A 105 0.30 -13.98 -1.73
CA ILE A 105 0.03 -12.58 -1.38
C ILE A 105 0.64 -11.70 -2.47
N GLN A 106 -0.18 -11.14 -3.36
CA GLN A 106 0.30 -10.26 -4.44
C GLN A 106 -0.07 -8.80 -4.21
N THR A 107 -1.12 -8.55 -3.44
CA THR A 107 -1.63 -7.21 -3.18
C THR A 107 -1.84 -6.96 -1.68
N PRO A 108 -1.78 -5.70 -1.21
CA PRO A 108 -2.17 -5.37 0.17
C PRO A 108 -3.61 -5.77 0.52
N GLY A 109 -4.48 -5.94 -0.48
CA GLY A 109 -5.84 -6.44 -0.29
C GLY A 109 -5.89 -7.93 0.10
N ASP A 110 -4.90 -8.72 -0.30
CA ASP A 110 -4.85 -10.15 0.04
C ASP A 110 -4.59 -10.40 1.53
N LEU A 111 -3.96 -9.44 2.22
CA LEU A 111 -3.82 -9.47 3.68
C LEU A 111 -5.17 -9.38 4.39
N ARG A 112 -6.16 -8.68 3.81
CA ARG A 112 -7.52 -8.66 4.35
C ARG A 112 -8.20 -10.02 4.17
N LYS A 113 -8.02 -10.65 3.02
CA LYS A 113 -8.53 -12.01 2.79
C LYS A 113 -7.97 -13.01 3.78
N ILE A 114 -6.70 -12.87 4.18
CA ILE A 114 -6.09 -13.70 5.24
C ILE A 114 -6.73 -13.46 6.61
N ARG A 115 -7.00 -12.19 6.93
CA ARG A 115 -7.69 -11.83 8.17
C ARG A 115 -9.11 -12.40 8.24
N ASP A 116 -9.81 -12.39 7.11
CA ASP A 116 -11.21 -12.81 7.01
C ASP A 116 -11.34 -14.33 6.74
N MET A 117 -10.25 -15.10 6.88
CA MET A 117 -10.28 -16.54 6.71
C MET A 117 -11.20 -17.20 7.73
N GLN A 118 -12.03 -18.12 7.24
CA GLN A 118 -12.87 -18.96 8.09
C GLN A 118 -12.17 -20.30 8.30
N ILE A 119 -11.83 -20.58 9.56
CA ILE A 119 -11.16 -21.82 9.95
C ILE A 119 -12.18 -22.67 10.70
N ASP A 120 -12.51 -23.82 10.15
CA ASP A 120 -13.29 -24.83 10.86
C ASP A 120 -12.34 -25.63 11.77
N LEU A 121 -12.43 -25.39 13.07
CA LEU A 121 -11.56 -26.01 14.07
C LEU A 121 -11.81 -27.52 14.20
N GLU A 122 -13.03 -28.00 13.94
CA GLU A 122 -13.35 -29.43 14.00
C GLU A 122 -12.79 -30.16 12.78
N ALA A 123 -12.96 -29.58 11.59
CA ALA A 123 -12.36 -30.10 10.37
C ALA A 123 -10.83 -30.14 10.47
N LEU A 124 -10.21 -29.07 10.98
CA LEU A 124 -8.76 -28.98 11.16
C LEU A 124 -8.23 -30.03 12.14
N ARG A 125 -8.98 -30.30 13.22
CA ARG A 125 -8.65 -31.36 14.17
C ARG A 125 -8.70 -32.74 13.51
N ARG A 126 -9.71 -33.00 12.67
CA ARG A 126 -9.89 -34.27 11.95
C ARG A 126 -8.75 -34.50 10.95
N GLU A 127 -8.36 -33.45 10.22
CA GLU A 127 -7.22 -33.46 9.31
C GLU A 127 -5.90 -33.78 10.03
N GLY A 128 -5.61 -33.10 11.15
CA GLY A 128 -4.37 -33.34 11.91
C GLY A 128 -4.24 -34.77 12.47
N LEU A 129 -5.36 -35.41 12.80
CA LEU A 129 -5.38 -36.82 13.21
C LEU A 129 -5.08 -37.76 12.04
N ALA A 130 -5.68 -37.51 10.88
CA ALA A 130 -5.45 -38.30 9.66
C ALA A 130 -4.00 -38.15 9.13
N SER A 131 -3.42 -36.95 9.19
CA SER A 131 -2.01 -36.74 8.82
C SER A 131 -1.06 -37.48 9.77
N ARG A 132 -1.39 -37.61 11.06
CA ARG A 132 -0.59 -38.35 12.05
C ARG A 132 -0.55 -39.84 11.74
N THR A 133 -1.68 -40.44 11.36
CA THR A 133 -1.73 -41.86 11.00
C THR A 133 -0.94 -42.12 9.71
N GLN A 134 -1.06 -41.26 8.70
CA GLN A 134 -0.28 -41.37 7.45
C GLN A 134 1.23 -41.16 7.66
N SER A 135 1.63 -40.27 8.57
CA SER A 135 3.05 -40.06 8.91
C SER A 135 3.68 -41.30 9.55
N THR A 136 2.87 -42.10 10.25
CA THR A 136 3.32 -43.30 10.97
C THR A 136 3.47 -44.49 10.01
N GLU A 137 2.64 -44.60 8.98
CA GLU A 137 2.80 -45.63 7.93
C GLU A 137 3.97 -45.34 6.97
N ASN A 138 4.29 -44.07 6.71
CA ASN A 138 5.31 -43.70 5.74
C ASN A 138 6.75 -43.63 6.30
N ASN A 139 6.98 -43.96 7.57
CA ASN A 139 8.32 -44.03 8.17
C ASN A 139 8.67 -45.46 8.64
N PRO A 140 9.24 -46.33 7.78
CA PRO A 140 9.74 -47.62 8.21
C PRO A 140 11.11 -47.43 8.88
N MET A 141 11.11 -47.01 10.14
CA MET A 141 12.34 -46.92 10.92
C MET A 141 12.88 -48.34 11.16
N LYS A 142 14.08 -48.60 10.63
CA LYS A 142 14.88 -49.82 10.81
C LYS A 142 14.89 -50.26 12.28
N ARG A 143 14.20 -51.36 12.57
CA ARG A 143 14.33 -52.11 13.83
C ARG A 143 15.60 -52.95 13.75
N ASN A 144 16.75 -52.39 14.12
CA ASN A 144 17.94 -53.19 14.43
C ASN A 144 17.59 -54.11 15.61
N LYS A 145 17.68 -55.43 15.36
CA LYS A 145 17.62 -56.44 16.42
C LYS A 145 19.03 -56.62 17.02
N PRO A 146 19.12 -56.94 18.32
CA PRO A 146 20.38 -57.22 19.01
C PRO A 146 21.07 -58.48 18.48
#